data_AF-A0A2S2N616-F1
#
_entry.id   AF-A0A2S2N616-F1
#
_cell.length_a   1.000
_cell.length_b   1.000
_cell.length_c   1.000
_cell.angle_alpha   90.00
_cell.angle_beta   90.00
_cell.angle_gamma   90.00
#
_symmetry.space_group_name_H-M   'P 1'
#
loop_
_entity.id
_entity.type
_entity.pdbx_description
1 polymer ?
#
loop_
_entity_poly.entity_id
_entity_poly.type
_entity_poly.pdbx_seq_one_letter_code
_entity_poly.pdbx_strand_id
1 'polypeptide(L)'
;LEGSLRPQQRLVLVLNKIDLVPRDVVAAWLKHLRAEFPTVAFKACTQQQSRNLKQSRVPVGTAPEEVLATGACVGAESLLNILSNYGRCGESRSSITVGVVGYPNVGKSSLINSLKRSRACGVGAVPGVTRCLQAVQLDRHIRLLDCPGVVLDLG
;
A
#
# COMPACT_ATOMS: atom_id res chain seq x y z
N LEU A 1 -2.86 -7.34 -36.33
CA LEU A 1 -4.19 -6.97 -35.80
C LEU A 1 -4.11 -7.10 -34.29
N GLU A 2 -3.37 -6.18 -33.67
CA GLU A 2 -3.91 -5.05 -32.90
C GLU A 2 -3.55 -5.28 -31.44
N GLY A 3 -2.30 -4.93 -31.11
CA GLY A 3 -1.86 -4.76 -29.74
C GLY A 3 -2.65 -3.62 -29.15
N SER A 4 -3.81 -3.94 -28.57
CA SER A 4 -4.63 -3.04 -27.77
C SER A 4 -3.71 -2.22 -26.88
N LEU A 5 -3.70 -0.90 -27.12
CA LEU A 5 -3.01 0.09 -26.29
C LEU A 5 -3.47 -0.17 -24.86
N ARG A 6 -2.62 -0.84 -24.06
CA ARG A 6 -2.92 -1.13 -22.66
C ARG A 6 -3.35 0.20 -22.03
N PRO A 7 -4.52 0.26 -21.36
CA PRO A 7 -4.92 1.48 -20.67
C PRO A 7 -3.75 1.91 -19.79
N GLN A 8 -3.37 3.20 -19.85
CA GLN A 8 -2.28 3.73 -19.04
C GLN A 8 -2.48 3.30 -17.59
N GLN A 9 -1.65 2.36 -17.13
CA GLN A 9 -1.74 1.86 -15.76
C GLN A 9 -1.38 3.03 -14.84
N ARG A 10 -2.31 3.41 -13.96
CA ARG A 10 -2.08 4.48 -13.01
C ARG A 10 -1.11 3.99 -11.94
N LEU A 11 -0.03 4.74 -11.73
CA LEU A 11 0.95 4.47 -10.69
C LEU A 11 0.67 5.33 -9.46
N VAL A 12 0.69 4.71 -8.28
CA VAL A 12 0.65 5.40 -6.98
C VAL A 12 1.85 4.90 -6.19
N LEU A 13 2.67 5.82 -5.71
CA LEU A 13 3.81 5.49 -4.87
C LEU A 13 3.35 5.38 -3.41
N VAL A 14 3.86 4.38 -2.71
CA VAL A 14 3.60 4.22 -1.27
C VAL A 14 4.93 4.21 -0.54
N LEU A 15 5.16 5.26 0.26
CA LEU A 15 6.30 5.34 1.16
C LEU A 15 5.95 4.60 2.45
N ASN A 16 6.39 3.33 2.57
CA ASN A 16 6.09 2.48 3.71
C ASN A 16 7.14 2.62 4.83
N LYS A 17 6.79 2.17 6.05
CA LYS A 17 7.64 2.18 7.26
C LYS A 17 8.02 3.59 7.74
N ILE A 18 7.09 4.53 7.61
CA ILE A 18 7.28 5.92 8.05
C ILE A 18 7.49 6.08 9.56
N ASP A 19 7.22 5.04 10.35
CA ASP A 19 7.51 4.95 11.77
C ASP A 19 9.00 4.84 12.11
N LEU A 20 9.85 4.51 11.13
CA LEU A 20 11.28 4.33 11.33
C LEU A 20 12.12 5.59 11.09
N VAL A 21 11.49 6.66 10.62
CA VAL A 21 12.18 7.89 10.22
C VAL A 21 11.48 9.13 10.80
N PRO A 22 12.23 10.20 11.10
CA PRO A 22 11.66 11.47 11.53
C PRO A 22 10.65 12.06 10.54
N ARG A 23 9.69 12.84 11.04
CA ARG A 23 8.56 13.37 10.26
C ARG A 23 8.98 14.36 9.18
N ASP A 24 9.97 15.18 9.47
CA ASP A 24 10.59 16.14 8.56
C ASP A 24 11.20 15.41 7.37
N VAL A 25 11.86 14.27 7.60
CA VAL A 25 12.38 13.40 6.54
C VAL A 25 11.24 12.81 5.70
N VAL A 26 10.19 12.29 6.34
CA VAL A 26 9.00 11.80 5.62
C VAL A 26 8.37 12.91 4.77
N ALA A 27 8.24 14.12 5.31
CA ALA A 27 7.68 15.27 4.60
C ALA A 27 8.54 15.69 3.40
N ALA A 28 9.86 15.69 3.54
CA ALA A 28 10.79 15.97 2.46
C ALA A 28 10.68 14.94 1.32
N TRP A 29 10.65 13.64 1.65
CA TRP A 29 10.45 12.58 0.67
C TRP A 29 9.08 12.66 -0.01
N LEU A 30 8.01 12.94 0.74
CA LEU A 30 6.69 13.14 0.16
C LEU A 30 6.67 14.32 -0.81
N LYS A 31 7.32 15.44 -0.47
CA LYS A 31 7.44 16.60 -1.36
C LYS A 31 8.16 16.25 -2.66
N HIS A 32 9.27 15.51 -2.54
CA HIS A 32 10.06 15.10 -3.69
C HIS A 32 9.30 14.13 -4.60
N LEU A 33 8.78 13.03 -4.06
CA LEU A 33 8.11 11.98 -4.85
C LEU A 33 6.78 12.44 -5.48
N ARG A 34 6.06 13.36 -4.81
CA ARG A 34 4.82 13.94 -5.35
C ARG A 34 5.04 14.85 -6.56
N ALA A 35 6.28 15.25 -6.85
CA ALA A 35 6.57 15.97 -8.08
C ALA A 35 6.36 15.09 -9.33
N GLU A 36 6.55 13.77 -9.20
CA GLU A 36 6.45 12.82 -10.32
C GLU A 36 5.16 12.00 -10.28
N PHE A 37 4.80 11.45 -9.11
CA PHE A 37 3.66 10.54 -8.98
C PHE A 37 2.87 10.77 -7.70
N PRO A 38 1.54 10.52 -7.69
CA PRO A 38 0.75 10.54 -6.46
C PRO A 38 1.37 9.62 -5.41
N THR A 39 1.78 10.19 -4.27
CA THR A 39 2.51 9.47 -3.23
C THR A 39 1.80 9.52 -1.88
N VAL A 40 1.62 8.36 -1.26
CA VAL A 40 1.02 8.17 0.06
C VAL A 40 2.08 7.66 1.04
N ALA A 41 2.18 8.32 2.20
CA ALA A 41 2.94 7.79 3.32
C ALA A 41 2.10 6.74 4.05
N PHE A 42 2.72 5.63 4.42
CA PHE A 42 2.03 4.49 4.99
C PHE A 42 2.83 3.86 6.13
N LYS A 43 2.10 3.52 7.19
CA LYS A 43 2.57 2.66 8.26
C LYS A 43 1.68 1.44 8.33
N ALA A 44 2.24 0.25 8.14
CA ALA A 44 1.52 -1.00 8.32
C ALA A 44 1.22 -1.27 9.80
N CYS A 45 0.11 -1.94 10.08
CA CYS A 45 -0.21 -2.39 11.43
C CYS A 45 0.82 -3.43 11.89
N THR A 46 1.43 -3.22 13.04
CA THR A 46 2.41 -4.14 13.65
C THR A 46 1.79 -5.04 14.71
N GLN A 47 0.48 -4.92 14.97
CA GLN A 47 -0.21 -5.73 15.97
C GLN A 47 -0.20 -7.22 15.59
N GLN A 48 0.06 -8.06 16.60
CA GLN A 48 0.04 -9.51 16.44
C GLN A 48 -1.36 -10.11 16.38
N GLN A 49 -2.41 -9.32 16.70
CA GLN A 49 -3.80 -9.76 16.62
C GLN A 49 -4.21 -9.98 15.16
N SER A 50 -4.83 -11.12 14.87
CA SER A 50 -5.23 -11.52 13.51
C SER A 50 -6.59 -10.93 13.07
N ARG A 51 -7.34 -10.31 14.00
CA ARG A 51 -8.67 -9.71 13.81
C ARG A 51 -8.69 -8.31 14.44
N ASN A 52 -9.50 -7.40 13.88
CA ASN A 52 -9.69 -6.01 14.36
C ASN A 52 -8.43 -5.14 14.31
N LEU A 53 -7.62 -5.25 13.24
CA LEU A 53 -6.45 -4.38 13.03
C LEU A 53 -6.88 -2.90 13.06
N LYS A 54 -6.36 -2.15 14.04
CA LYS A 54 -6.72 -0.74 14.24
C LYS A 54 -6.09 0.14 13.15
N GLN A 55 -6.91 1.00 12.55
CA GLN A 55 -6.46 2.07 11.65
C GLN A 55 -6.64 3.42 12.35
N SER A 56 -5.61 4.25 12.30
CA SER A 56 -5.72 5.65 12.69
C SER A 56 -6.44 6.43 11.59
N ARG A 57 -7.41 7.26 11.99
CA ARG A 57 -8.12 8.21 11.12
C ARG A 57 -7.36 9.52 10.95
N VAL A 58 -6.20 9.65 11.61
CA VAL A 58 -5.41 10.88 11.58
C VAL A 58 -4.54 10.90 10.31
N PRO A 59 -4.55 12.00 9.53
CA PRO A 59 -3.66 12.17 8.40
C PRO A 59 -2.19 12.06 8.83
N VAL A 60 -1.34 11.47 7.98
CA VAL A 60 0.08 11.23 8.32
C VAL A 60 0.82 12.50 8.75
N GLY A 61 0.56 13.64 8.09
CA GLY A 61 1.24 14.91 8.41
C GLY A 61 0.86 15.51 9.76
N THR A 62 -0.27 15.10 10.34
CA THR A 62 -0.78 15.56 11.64
C THR A 62 -0.86 14.45 12.67
N ALA A 63 -0.52 13.21 12.31
CA ALA A 63 -0.53 12.07 13.23
C ALA A 63 0.42 12.38 14.39
N PRO A 64 0.02 12.32 15.66
CA PRO A 64 0.92 12.54 16.81
C PRO A 64 2.03 11.47 16.84
N GLU A 65 3.19 11.77 17.46
CA GLU A 65 4.30 10.79 17.53
C GLU A 65 3.87 9.54 18.27
N GLU A 66 3.02 9.70 19.26
CA GLU A 66 2.35 8.62 19.99
C GLU A 66 1.62 7.66 19.06
N VAL A 67 0.90 8.16 18.04
CA VAL A 67 0.20 7.32 17.06
C VAL A 67 1.17 6.60 16.13
N LEU A 68 2.27 7.27 15.75
CA LEU A 68 3.37 6.65 15.01
C LEU A 68 4.20 5.68 15.87
N ALA A 69 4.12 5.75 17.20
CA ALA A 69 4.73 4.77 18.10
C ALA A 69 3.77 3.59 18.41
N THR A 70 2.45 3.81 18.33
CA THR A 70 1.45 2.73 18.56
C THR A 70 1.47 1.67 17.46
N GLY A 71 0.90 0.48 17.71
CA GLY A 71 0.78 -0.55 16.67
C GLY A 71 -0.27 -0.27 15.58
N ALA A 72 -0.93 0.89 15.57
CA ALA A 72 -1.98 1.22 14.61
C ALA A 72 -1.44 1.50 13.20
N CYS A 73 -2.23 1.14 12.18
CA CYS A 73 -1.93 1.50 10.79
C CYS A 73 -2.24 2.99 10.54
N VAL A 74 -1.39 3.68 9.79
CA VAL A 74 -1.56 5.09 9.39
C VAL A 74 -1.46 5.20 7.87
N GLY A 75 -2.33 6.01 7.25
CA GLY A 75 -2.32 6.26 5.80
C GLY A 75 -3.24 5.33 4.97
N ALA A 76 -3.87 4.33 5.60
CA ALA A 76 -4.81 3.43 4.93
C ALA A 76 -6.03 4.15 4.34
N GLU A 77 -6.65 5.06 5.08
CA GLU A 77 -7.82 5.82 4.57
C GLU A 77 -7.44 6.67 3.35
N SER A 78 -6.30 7.35 3.37
CA SER A 78 -5.82 8.13 2.22
C SER A 78 -5.59 7.26 0.98
N LEU A 79 -5.01 6.07 1.16
CA LEU A 79 -4.81 5.13 0.05
C LEU A 79 -6.14 4.58 -0.47
N LEU A 80 -7.06 4.17 0.41
CA LEU A 80 -8.39 3.69 0.01
C LEU A 80 -9.22 4.76 -0.71
N ASN A 81 -9.11 6.03 -0.30
CA ASN A 81 -9.76 7.14 -0.98
C ASN A 81 -9.24 7.31 -2.41
N ILE A 82 -7.92 7.24 -2.60
CA ILE A 82 -7.30 7.30 -3.94
C ILE A 82 -7.76 6.13 -4.80
N LEU A 83 -7.71 4.90 -4.27
CA LEU A 83 -8.17 3.71 -5.00
C LEU A 83 -9.67 3.78 -5.35
N SER A 84 -10.50 4.24 -4.42
CA SER A 84 -11.94 4.43 -4.66
C SER A 84 -12.22 5.47 -5.73
N ASN A 85 -11.43 6.55 -5.77
CA ASN A 85 -11.53 7.57 -6.81
C ASN A 85 -11.16 7.00 -8.18
N TYR A 86 -10.11 6.17 -8.27
CA TYR A 86 -9.77 5.48 -9.50
C TYR A 86 -10.84 4.48 -9.93
N GLY A 87 -11.48 3.77 -8.99
CA GLY A 87 -12.59 2.87 -9.27
C GLY A 87 -13.86 3.56 -9.78
N ARG A 88 -14.01 4.87 -9.54
CA ARG A 88 -15.13 5.68 -10.06
C ARG A 88 -14.85 6.31 -11.42
N CYS A 89 -13.60 6.34 -11.85
CA CYS A 89 -13.17 7.03 -13.06
C CYS A 89 -13.27 6.15 -14.33
N GLY A 90 -13.69 4.89 -14.22
CA GLY A 90 -13.94 4.01 -15.36
C GLY A 90 -15.35 4.21 -15.93
N GLU A 91 -15.49 4.11 -17.25
CA GLU A 91 -16.77 4.25 -17.98
C GLU A 91 -17.83 3.18 -17.60
N SER A 92 -17.39 2.13 -16.92
CA SER A 92 -18.22 1.08 -16.34
C SER A 92 -17.94 1.01 -14.84
N ARG A 93 -18.96 0.73 -14.01
CA ARG A 93 -18.82 0.44 -12.55
C ARG A 93 -18.08 -0.89 -12.32
N SER A 94 -16.95 -1.07 -12.98
CA SER A 94 -16.12 -2.27 -12.93
C SER A 94 -15.20 -2.22 -11.73
N SER A 95 -15.08 -3.35 -11.04
CA SER A 95 -14.08 -3.54 -10.01
C SER A 95 -12.67 -3.28 -10.56
N ILE A 96 -11.83 -2.61 -9.77
CA ILE A 96 -10.43 -2.38 -10.09
C ILE A 96 -9.56 -3.48 -9.49
N THR A 97 -8.52 -3.86 -10.23
CA THR A 97 -7.46 -4.74 -9.75
C THR A 97 -6.18 -3.94 -9.64
N VAL A 98 -5.57 -3.95 -8.45
CA VAL A 98 -4.40 -3.15 -8.10
C VAL A 98 -3.25 -4.08 -7.75
N GLY A 99 -2.15 -4.00 -8.49
CA GLY A 99 -0.92 -4.74 -8.16
C GLY A 99 -0.07 -3.99 -7.15
N VAL A 100 0.41 -4.68 -6.11
CA VAL A 100 1.37 -4.14 -5.16
C VAL A 100 2.76 -4.66 -5.53
N VAL A 101 3.63 -3.78 -6.01
CA VAL A 101 4.96 -4.11 -6.51
C VAL A 101 6.03 -3.37 -5.70
N GLY A 102 7.20 -3.99 -5.54
CA GLY A 102 8.34 -3.40 -4.84
C GLY A 102 9.34 -4.46 -4.37
N TYR A 103 10.48 -3.99 -3.87
CA TYR A 103 11.57 -4.84 -3.40
C TYR A 103 11.14 -5.88 -2.34
N PRO A 104 11.90 -6.96 -2.15
CA PRO A 104 11.72 -7.86 -1.02
C PRO A 104 11.70 -7.10 0.32
N ASN A 105 10.91 -7.57 1.28
CA ASN A 105 10.86 -7.03 2.67
C ASN A 105 10.48 -5.56 2.86
N VAL A 106 10.03 -4.85 1.81
CA VAL A 106 9.49 -3.48 1.95
C VAL A 106 8.13 -3.43 2.65
N GLY A 107 7.47 -4.58 2.84
CA GLY A 107 6.20 -4.70 3.57
C GLY A 107 4.93 -4.70 2.71
N LYS A 108 5.02 -5.17 1.46
CA LYS A 108 3.88 -5.30 0.51
C LYS A 108 2.70 -6.07 1.13
N SER A 109 2.97 -7.30 1.59
CA SER A 109 1.97 -8.16 2.23
C SER A 109 1.43 -7.55 3.53
N SER A 110 2.26 -6.85 4.30
CA SER A 110 1.85 -6.13 5.51
C SER A 110 0.91 -4.96 5.20
N LEU A 111 1.14 -4.26 4.08
CA LEU A 111 0.25 -3.21 3.59
C LEU A 111 -1.11 -3.79 3.20
N ILE A 112 -1.13 -4.89 2.44
CA ILE A 112 -2.38 -5.56 2.03
C ILE A 112 -3.19 -6.01 3.25
N ASN A 113 -2.54 -6.64 4.23
CA ASN A 113 -3.19 -7.05 5.48
C ASN A 113 -3.75 -5.87 6.26
N SER A 114 -3.02 -4.76 6.31
CA SER A 114 -3.45 -3.53 6.98
C SER A 114 -4.65 -2.89 6.29
N LEU A 115 -4.71 -2.92 4.95
CA LEU A 115 -5.87 -2.45 4.18
C LEU A 115 -7.08 -3.36 4.35
N LYS A 116 -6.89 -4.68 4.33
CA LYS A 116 -7.96 -5.68 4.55
C LYS A 116 -8.45 -5.73 6.00
N ARG A 117 -7.70 -5.14 6.93
CA ARG A 117 -7.91 -5.24 8.38
C ARG A 117 -7.95 -6.69 8.90
N SER A 118 -7.32 -7.61 8.16
CA SER A 118 -7.19 -9.03 8.51
C SER A 118 -5.93 -9.63 7.87
N ARG A 119 -5.43 -10.74 8.43
CA ARG A 119 -4.26 -11.46 7.89
C ARG A 119 -4.64 -12.34 6.71
N ALA A 120 -4.56 -11.80 5.49
CA ALA A 120 -4.79 -12.53 4.24
C ALA A 120 -3.51 -13.08 3.61
N CYS A 121 -2.41 -12.35 3.72
CA CYS A 121 -1.10 -12.73 3.18
C CYS A 121 -0.16 -13.12 4.33
N GLY A 122 0.68 -14.14 4.10
CA GLY A 122 1.76 -14.47 5.01
C GLY A 122 2.77 -13.33 5.10
N VAL A 123 3.25 -13.02 6.30
CA VAL A 123 4.27 -11.98 6.54
C VAL A 123 5.41 -12.57 7.35
N GLY A 124 6.64 -12.18 7.02
CA GLY A 124 7.84 -12.61 7.74
C GLY A 124 9.04 -11.74 7.36
N ALA A 125 10.08 -11.78 8.19
CA ALA A 125 11.31 -10.99 7.97
C ALA A 125 12.24 -11.61 6.91
N VAL A 126 12.07 -12.90 6.61
CA VAL A 126 12.88 -13.62 5.63
C VAL A 126 12.37 -13.31 4.22
N PRO A 127 13.24 -12.91 3.27
CA PRO A 127 12.87 -12.80 1.86
C PRO A 127 12.27 -14.11 1.33
N GLY A 128 11.29 -14.04 0.42
CA GLY A 128 10.70 -15.24 -0.20
C GLY A 128 9.52 -15.84 0.56
N VAL A 129 8.92 -15.12 1.52
CA VAL A 129 7.61 -15.47 2.11
C VAL A 129 6.51 -15.45 1.06
N THR A 130 6.46 -14.39 0.23
CA THR A 130 5.55 -14.30 -0.92
C THR A 130 6.23 -14.96 -2.13
N ARG A 131 5.93 -16.24 -2.37
CA ARG A 131 6.52 -17.03 -3.48
C ARG A 131 5.72 -16.97 -4.78
N CYS A 132 4.41 -16.75 -4.67
CA CYS A 132 3.49 -16.70 -5.80
C CYS A 132 2.64 -15.44 -5.72
N LEU A 133 2.13 -14.99 -6.86
CA LEU A 133 1.16 -13.90 -6.90
C LEU A 133 -0.13 -14.31 -6.19
N GLN A 134 -0.60 -13.50 -5.25
CA GLN A 134 -1.81 -13.79 -4.47
C GLN A 134 -2.86 -12.69 -4.67
N ALA A 135 -4.09 -13.07 -5.00
CA ALA A 135 -5.20 -12.14 -5.13
C ALA A 135 -5.98 -12.03 -3.81
N VAL A 136 -6.14 -10.80 -3.31
CA VAL A 136 -6.87 -10.48 -2.08
C VAL A 136 -8.01 -9.52 -2.41
N GLN A 137 -9.25 -9.99 -2.22
CA GLN A 137 -10.42 -9.11 -2.33
C GLN A 137 -10.50 -8.20 -1.09
N LEU A 138 -10.51 -6.88 -1.28
CA LEU A 138 -10.71 -5.90 -0.20
C LEU A 138 -12.19 -5.64 0.02
N ASP A 139 -12.92 -5.31 -1.05
CA ASP A 139 -14.36 -5.07 -1.05
C ASP A 139 -14.95 -5.47 -2.42
N ARG A 140 -16.21 -5.14 -2.69
CA ARG A 140 -16.86 -5.50 -3.97
C ARG A 140 -16.25 -4.80 -5.20
N HIS A 141 -15.50 -3.71 -5.02
CA HIS A 141 -14.96 -2.91 -6.13
C HIS A 141 -13.43 -2.98 -6.22
N ILE A 142 -12.71 -3.47 -5.21
CA ILE A 142 -11.25 -3.43 -5.17
C ILE A 142 -10.69 -4.83 -4.90
N ARG A 143 -9.83 -5.28 -5.81
CA ARG A 143 -8.98 -6.47 -5.66
C ARG A 143 -7.51 -6.05 -5.62
N LEU A 144 -6.77 -6.52 -4.62
CA LEU A 144 -5.32 -6.33 -4.54
C LEU A 144 -4.58 -7.59 -5.01
N LEU A 145 -3.44 -7.42 -5.66
CA LEU A 145 -2.52 -8.49 -5.99
C LEU A 145 -1.22 -8.30 -5.19
N ASP A 146 -0.89 -9.27 -4.34
CA ASP A 146 0.41 -9.34 -3.67
C ASP A 146 1.41 -10.01 -4.63
N CYS A 147 2.40 -9.24 -5.08
CA CYS A 147 3.44 -9.75 -5.96
C CYS A 147 4.67 -10.18 -5.14
N PRO A 148 5.42 -11.21 -5.58
CA PRO A 148 6.74 -11.49 -5.02
C PRO A 148 7.65 -10.27 -5.12
N GLY A 149 8.66 -10.18 -4.24
CA GLY A 149 9.63 -9.09 -4.30
C GLY A 149 10.39 -9.13 -5.62
N VAL A 150 10.40 -8.00 -6.35
CA VAL A 150 11.16 -7.86 -7.59
C VAL A 150 12.50 -7.21 -7.26
N VAL A 151 13.59 -7.85 -7.64
CA VAL A 151 14.92 -7.23 -7.65
C VAL A 151 15.17 -6.83 -9.09
N LEU A 152 15.16 -5.53 -9.37
CA LEU A 152 15.57 -5.01 -10.67
C LEU A 152 17.09 -5.03 -10.69
N ASP A 153 17.65 -5.84 -11.59
CA ASP A 153 19.08 -5.82 -11.86
C ASP A 153 19.35 -4.59 -12.75
N LEU A 154 19.78 -3.51 -12.11
CA LEU A 154 20.25 -2.31 -12.80
C LEU A 154 21.75 -2.53 -13.03
N GLY A 155 22.07 -3.19 -14.14
CA GLY A 155 23.43 -3.48 -14.56
C GLY A 155 24.30 -2.24 -14.73
#